data_AF-A0AAW8ETV5-F1
#
_entry.id   AF-A0AAW8ETV5-F1
#
_cell.length_a   1.000
_cell.length_b   1.000
_cell.length_c   1.000
_cell.angle_alpha   90.00
_cell.angle_beta   90.00
_cell.angle_gamma   90.00
#
_symmetry.space_group_name_H-M   'P 1'
#
loop_
_entity.id
_entity.type
_entity.pdbx_description
1 polymer ?
#
loop_
_entity_poly.entity_id
_entity_poly.type
_entity_poly.pdbx_seq_one_letter_code
_entity_poly.pdbx_strand_id
1 'polypeptide(L)'
;MRRSAVLGRSEKLLAVLVQQAERIGERLGAALIGTDLYIEGMDRDWFRSTAWTEADRAEFERRLARARRYNRPQYLRIKGIALHGVGEVDSARALWHRVLDDVETSWVDAAPTAEHLADSYRTDAQELAAFYYREVERLSPTGSATSGTHQIRLAQLLLDTGSDHDLEEVELLLNRWIESTSGRLPSQLFLWNVTFIHWALRLGADEPARDAARRAVDLAARGPVFTRHPTVGVVVADETTLDWLHSLAEPDERPETGRPALWRRMLSRGFGADRSSR
;
A
#
# COMPACT_ATOMS: atom_id res chain seq x y z
N MET A 1 40.66 -45.41 22.19
CA MET A 1 41.86 -44.55 22.21
C MET A 1 42.32 -44.12 20.80
N ARG A 2 41.41 -43.62 19.93
CA ARG A 2 41.73 -43.07 18.59
C ARG A 2 40.70 -42.01 18.14
N ARG A 3 40.57 -40.90 18.88
CA ARG A 3 39.84 -39.70 18.41
C ARG A 3 40.56 -38.36 18.66
N SER A 4 41.74 -38.37 19.31
CA SER A 4 42.42 -37.13 19.69
C SER A 4 43.42 -36.56 18.66
N ALA A 5 43.71 -37.28 17.57
CA ALA A 5 44.75 -36.87 16.61
C ALA A 5 44.23 -36.12 15.36
N VAL A 6 42.91 -36.07 15.17
CA VAL A 6 42.30 -35.46 13.96
C VAL A 6 41.97 -33.97 14.17
N LEU A 7 41.71 -33.55 15.42
CA LEU A 7 41.38 -32.15 15.73
C LEU A 7 42.59 -31.19 15.61
N GLY A 8 43.79 -31.64 15.96
CA GLY A 8 45.00 -30.80 15.92
C GLY A 8 45.54 -30.46 14.52
N ARG A 9 45.07 -31.14 13.45
CA ARG A 9 45.45 -30.80 12.06
C ARG A 9 44.53 -29.74 11.44
N SER A 10 43.28 -29.65 11.91
CA SER A 10 42.29 -28.68 11.44
C SER A 10 42.64 -27.25 11.87
N GLU A 11 43.05 -27.07 13.13
CA GLU A 11 43.39 -25.75 13.68
C GLU A 11 44.66 -25.15 13.06
N LYS A 12 45.66 -25.98 12.75
CA LYS A 12 46.88 -25.52 12.05
C LYS A 12 46.61 -25.09 10.61
N LEU A 13 45.63 -25.70 9.94
CA LEU A 13 45.22 -25.32 8.58
C LEU A 13 44.44 -24.00 8.58
N LEU A 14 43.58 -23.77 9.57
CA LEU A 14 42.86 -22.50 9.75
C LEU A 14 43.82 -21.34 10.07
N ALA A 15 44.82 -21.54 10.93
CA ALA A 15 45.80 -20.50 11.24
C ALA A 15 46.64 -20.09 10.03
N VAL A 16 47.05 -21.05 9.18
CA VAL A 16 47.79 -20.75 7.95
C VAL A 16 46.92 -20.00 6.93
N LEU A 17 45.64 -20.37 6.79
CA LEU A 17 44.72 -19.70 5.86
C LEU A 17 44.39 -18.25 6.30
N VAL A 18 44.23 -18.00 7.59
CA VAL A 18 44.02 -16.65 8.13
C VAL A 18 45.26 -15.78 7.89
N GLN A 19 46.46 -16.30 8.18
CA GLN A 19 47.71 -15.56 7.98
C GLN A 19 48.06 -15.35 6.48
N GLN A 20 47.45 -16.12 5.58
CA GLN A 20 47.58 -15.96 4.13
C GLN A 20 46.55 -14.96 3.59
N ALA A 21 45.34 -14.90 4.17
CA ALA A 21 44.33 -13.89 3.88
C ALA A 21 44.74 -12.49 4.33
N GLU A 22 45.38 -12.36 5.50
CA GLU A 22 45.90 -11.08 6.01
C GLU A 22 47.02 -10.52 5.11
N ARG A 23 47.93 -11.38 4.63
CA ARG A 23 48.98 -10.98 3.67
C ARG A 23 48.46 -10.61 2.29
N ILE A 24 47.29 -11.13 1.88
CA ILE A 24 46.60 -10.73 0.64
C ILE A 24 45.89 -9.38 0.85
N GLY A 25 45.31 -9.14 2.04
CA GLY A 25 44.71 -7.86 2.41
C GLY A 25 45.72 -6.71 2.44
N GLU A 26 46.91 -6.92 3.02
CA GLU A 26 47.96 -5.88 3.08
C GLU A 26 48.58 -5.56 1.70
N ARG A 27 48.70 -6.55 0.81
CA ARG A 27 49.19 -6.32 -0.56
C ARG A 27 48.16 -5.63 -1.46
N LEU A 28 46.87 -5.76 -1.17
CA LEU A 28 45.80 -5.06 -1.88
C LEU A 28 45.55 -3.65 -1.33
N GLY A 29 45.80 -3.42 -0.03
CA GLY A 29 45.67 -2.10 0.61
C GLY A 29 46.73 -1.08 0.19
N ALA A 30 47.94 -1.52 -0.19
CA ALA A 30 49.03 -0.62 -0.58
C ALA A 30 49.00 -0.17 -2.06
N ALA A 31 48.10 -0.72 -2.88
CA ALA A 31 47.98 -0.39 -4.32
C ALA A 31 46.83 0.59 -4.64
N LEU A 32 46.11 1.10 -3.63
CA LEU A 32 44.91 1.93 -3.80
C LEU A 32 45.06 3.30 -3.09
N ILE A 33 46.14 4.01 -3.40
CA ILE A 33 46.19 5.46 -3.21
C ILE A 33 46.24 6.10 -4.60
N GLY A 34 45.06 6.43 -5.11
CA GLY A 34 44.91 7.22 -6.33
C GLY A 34 43.86 6.65 -7.29
N THR A 35 42.90 7.51 -7.64
CA THR A 35 41.95 7.44 -8.77
C THR A 35 40.67 6.60 -8.61
N ASP A 36 39.57 7.34 -8.36
CA ASP A 36 38.29 7.27 -9.09
C ASP A 36 37.96 5.97 -9.85
N LEU A 37 37.40 4.99 -9.15
CA LEU A 37 36.72 3.84 -9.76
C LEU A 37 35.43 3.53 -8.98
N TYR A 38 34.44 4.39 -9.18
CA TYR A 38 33.06 4.26 -8.72
C TYR A 38 32.23 3.34 -9.64
N ILE A 39 32.72 2.15 -10.00
CA ILE A 39 31.95 1.21 -10.82
C ILE A 39 32.14 -0.23 -10.33
N GLU A 40 31.01 -0.96 -10.30
CA GLU A 40 30.89 -2.43 -10.33
C GLU A 40 30.86 -3.21 -9.00
N GLY A 41 29.96 -2.78 -8.11
CA GLY A 41 29.17 -3.71 -7.29
C GLY A 41 27.73 -3.74 -7.81
N MET A 42 27.23 -4.91 -8.19
CA MET A 42 25.85 -5.17 -8.61
C MET A 42 24.83 -4.72 -7.56
N ASP A 43 24.47 -3.44 -7.51
CA ASP A 43 23.28 -3.05 -6.75
C ASP A 43 22.06 -3.59 -7.52
N ARG A 44 21.59 -4.76 -7.07
CA ARG A 44 20.47 -5.50 -7.66
C ARG A 44 19.18 -4.69 -7.62
N ASP A 45 19.17 -3.64 -6.81
CA ASP A 45 18.03 -2.78 -6.53
C ASP A 45 18.20 -1.35 -7.10
N TRP A 46 18.93 -1.19 -8.21
CA TRP A 46 19.12 0.12 -8.89
C TRP A 46 17.82 0.89 -9.17
N PHE A 47 16.71 0.17 -9.41
CA PHE A 47 15.39 0.74 -9.64
C PHE A 47 14.69 1.22 -8.35
N ARG A 48 15.26 0.99 -7.17
CA ARG A 48 14.76 1.47 -5.86
C ARG A 48 15.51 2.69 -5.33
N SER A 49 16.62 3.08 -5.96
CA SER A 49 17.33 4.31 -5.59
C SER A 49 16.36 5.50 -5.66
N THR A 50 16.47 6.43 -4.71
CA THR A 50 15.69 7.67 -4.69
C THR A 50 16.36 8.79 -5.49
N ALA A 51 17.62 8.64 -5.88
CA ALA A 51 18.34 9.63 -6.67
C ALA A 51 17.74 9.78 -8.08
N TRP A 52 17.62 11.01 -8.56
CA TRP A 52 16.99 11.35 -9.83
C TRP A 52 17.61 12.56 -10.53
N THR A 53 18.93 12.68 -10.43
CA THR A 53 19.68 13.64 -11.26
C THR A 53 19.65 13.19 -12.72
N GLU A 54 20.10 14.06 -13.64
CA GLU A 54 20.23 13.71 -15.06
C GLU A 54 21.07 12.42 -15.26
N ALA A 55 22.17 12.29 -14.51
CA ALA A 55 23.03 11.12 -14.56
C ALA A 55 22.32 9.85 -14.07
N ASP A 56 21.58 9.94 -12.96
CA ASP A 56 20.81 8.81 -12.43
C ASP A 56 19.70 8.37 -13.38
N ARG A 57 19.03 9.35 -14.01
CA ARG A 57 17.99 9.09 -15.01
C ARG A 57 18.58 8.40 -16.24
N ALA A 58 19.71 8.90 -16.77
CA ALA A 58 20.38 8.27 -17.89
C ALA A 58 20.84 6.84 -17.56
N GLU A 59 21.34 6.62 -16.34
CA GLU A 59 21.72 5.28 -15.87
C GLU A 59 20.51 4.34 -15.77
N PHE A 60 19.41 4.83 -15.20
CA PHE A 60 18.15 4.09 -15.08
C PHE A 60 17.64 3.66 -16.46
N GLU A 61 17.55 4.59 -17.42
CA GLU A 61 17.10 4.30 -18.78
C GLU A 61 18.02 3.30 -19.50
N ARG A 62 19.35 3.44 -19.33
CA ARG A 62 20.33 2.51 -19.91
C ARG A 62 20.12 1.09 -19.39
N ARG A 63 19.85 0.92 -18.10
CA ARG A 63 19.57 -0.39 -17.49
C ARG A 63 18.20 -0.92 -17.90
N LEU A 64 17.18 -0.08 -17.92
CA LEU A 64 15.82 -0.43 -18.34
C LEU A 64 15.80 -0.92 -19.80
N ALA A 65 16.55 -0.27 -20.69
CA ALA A 65 16.67 -0.68 -22.09
C ALA A 65 17.25 -2.10 -22.25
N ARG A 66 18.18 -2.50 -21.36
CA ARG A 66 18.77 -3.85 -21.34
C ARG A 66 17.89 -4.89 -20.65
N ALA A 67 16.94 -4.47 -19.81
CA ALA A 67 16.03 -5.36 -19.13
C ALA A 67 15.08 -6.07 -20.11
N ARG A 68 14.71 -7.31 -19.77
CA ARG A 68 13.69 -8.07 -20.50
C ARG A 68 12.37 -7.29 -20.50
N ARG A 69 11.68 -7.27 -21.65
CA ARG A 69 10.47 -6.47 -21.86
C ARG A 69 9.44 -6.65 -20.75
N TYR A 70 9.13 -7.90 -20.38
CA TYR A 70 8.14 -8.22 -19.37
C TYR A 70 8.51 -7.80 -17.93
N ASN A 71 9.77 -7.45 -17.65
CA ASN A 71 10.19 -6.93 -16.33
C ASN A 71 10.15 -5.39 -16.27
N ARG A 72 10.12 -4.71 -17.42
CA ARG A 72 10.21 -3.24 -17.48
C ARG A 72 9.05 -2.54 -16.75
N PRO A 73 7.78 -2.98 -16.88
CA PRO A 73 6.67 -2.38 -16.15
C PRO A 73 6.91 -2.36 -14.63
N GLN A 74 7.38 -3.48 -14.08
CA GLN A 74 7.69 -3.59 -12.65
C GLN A 74 8.81 -2.63 -12.22
N TYR A 75 9.89 -2.52 -13.01
CA TYR A 75 10.99 -1.59 -12.69
C TYR A 75 10.55 -0.12 -12.75
N LEU A 76 9.77 0.25 -13.77
CA LEU A 76 9.18 1.59 -13.87
C LEU A 76 8.28 1.89 -12.67
N ARG A 77 7.39 0.96 -12.32
CA ARG A 77 6.48 1.11 -11.18
C ARG A 77 7.23 1.28 -9.87
N ILE A 78 8.19 0.41 -9.57
CA ILE A 78 8.98 0.48 -8.33
C ILE A 78 9.80 1.77 -8.27
N LYS A 79 10.39 2.19 -9.40
CA LYS A 79 11.11 3.47 -9.44
C LYS A 79 10.18 4.65 -9.19
N GLY A 80 8.99 4.65 -9.78
CA GLY A 80 7.97 5.65 -9.48
C GLY A 80 7.61 5.72 -7.99
N ILE A 81 7.46 4.57 -7.31
CA ILE A 81 7.22 4.52 -5.86
C ILE A 81 8.38 5.17 -5.09
N ALA A 82 9.62 4.84 -5.43
CA ALA A 82 10.80 5.40 -4.77
C ALA A 82 10.90 6.92 -4.93
N LEU A 83 10.61 7.44 -6.14
CA LEU A 83 10.61 8.86 -6.43
C LEU A 83 9.47 9.60 -5.72
N HIS A 84 8.25 9.06 -5.77
CA HIS A 84 7.11 9.63 -5.08
C HIS A 84 7.37 9.74 -3.56
N GLY A 85 8.01 8.73 -2.96
CA GLY A 85 8.37 8.71 -1.54
C GLY A 85 9.31 9.83 -1.08
N VAL A 86 10.04 10.48 -2.00
CA VAL A 86 10.92 11.63 -1.71
C VAL A 86 10.40 12.95 -2.29
N GLY A 87 9.15 12.99 -2.77
CA GLY A 87 8.51 14.20 -3.27
C GLY A 87 8.71 14.48 -4.77
N GLU A 88 9.36 13.58 -5.52
CA GLU A 88 9.54 13.67 -6.98
C GLU A 88 8.27 13.21 -7.72
N VAL A 89 7.14 13.86 -7.43
CA VAL A 89 5.79 13.41 -7.82
C VAL A 89 5.60 13.39 -9.34
N ASP A 90 6.00 14.43 -10.05
CA ASP A 90 5.83 14.51 -11.51
C ASP A 90 6.68 13.46 -12.24
N SER A 91 7.90 13.25 -11.76
CA SER A 91 8.79 12.19 -12.26
C SER A 91 8.19 10.80 -12.04
N ALA A 92 7.60 10.55 -10.86
CA ALA A 92 6.92 9.29 -10.56
C ALA A 92 5.72 9.06 -11.49
N ARG A 93 4.85 10.07 -11.65
CA ARG A 93 3.70 10.03 -12.55
C ARG A 93 4.12 9.73 -13.98
N ALA A 94 5.17 10.38 -14.49
CA ALA A 94 5.69 10.13 -15.83
C ALA A 94 6.13 8.66 -16.04
N LEU A 95 6.75 8.03 -15.03
CA LEU A 95 7.11 6.62 -15.09
C LEU A 95 5.89 5.69 -15.06
N TRP A 96 4.87 6.03 -14.25
CA TRP A 96 3.64 5.24 -14.17
C TRP A 96 2.77 5.36 -15.42
N HIS A 97 2.69 6.53 -16.05
CA HIS A 97 2.03 6.67 -17.35
C HIS A 97 2.68 5.77 -18.41
N ARG A 98 4.02 5.72 -18.47
CA ARG A 98 4.74 4.80 -19.38
C ARG A 98 4.38 3.33 -19.17
N VAL A 99 4.04 2.93 -17.95
CA VAL A 99 3.59 1.55 -17.68
C VAL A 99 2.20 1.31 -18.25
N LEU A 100 1.28 2.27 -18.12
CA LEU A 100 -0.08 2.17 -18.64
C LEU A 100 -0.19 2.37 -20.16
N ASP A 101 0.74 3.13 -20.75
CA ASP A 101 0.84 3.35 -22.19
C ASP A 101 1.36 2.12 -22.95
N ASP A 102 2.09 1.21 -22.29
CA ASP A 102 2.52 -0.05 -22.90
C ASP A 102 1.37 -1.07 -22.88
N VAL A 103 0.77 -1.28 -24.05
CA VAL A 103 -0.34 -2.22 -24.26
C VAL A 103 -0.01 -3.67 -23.91
N GLU A 104 1.27 -4.04 -23.81
CA GLU A 104 1.71 -5.38 -23.39
C GLU A 104 1.85 -5.51 -21.87
N THR A 105 1.68 -4.43 -21.10
CA THR A 105 1.70 -4.48 -19.64
C THR A 105 0.56 -5.36 -19.13
N SER A 106 0.92 -6.35 -18.32
CA SER A 106 -0.07 -7.23 -17.69
C SER A 106 -0.92 -6.47 -16.67
N TRP A 107 -2.16 -6.91 -16.44
CA TRP A 107 -3.04 -6.30 -15.44
C TRP A 107 -2.44 -6.28 -14.02
N VAL A 108 -1.56 -7.25 -13.70
CA VAL A 108 -0.89 -7.36 -12.39
C VAL A 108 0.06 -6.18 -12.13
N ASP A 109 0.61 -5.57 -13.18
CA ASP A 109 1.40 -4.34 -13.07
C ASP A 109 0.56 -3.09 -13.37
N ALA A 110 -0.39 -3.17 -14.30
CA ALA A 110 -1.23 -2.04 -14.67
C ALA A 110 -2.16 -1.61 -13.51
N ALA A 111 -2.85 -2.54 -12.85
CA ALA A 111 -3.80 -2.21 -11.79
C ALA A 111 -3.15 -1.46 -10.60
N PRO A 112 -2.06 -1.95 -9.97
CA PRO A 112 -1.40 -1.19 -8.91
C PRO A 112 -0.73 0.09 -9.42
N THR A 113 -0.31 0.15 -10.69
CA THR A 113 0.20 1.41 -11.28
C THR A 113 -0.90 2.46 -11.37
N ALA A 114 -2.09 2.08 -11.87
CA ALA A 114 -3.25 2.97 -11.91
C ALA A 114 -3.63 3.43 -10.49
N GLU A 115 -3.54 2.55 -9.49
CA GLU A 115 -3.77 2.92 -8.09
C GLU A 115 -2.76 3.97 -7.60
N HIS A 116 -1.47 3.82 -7.94
CA HIS A 116 -0.46 4.83 -7.61
C HIS A 116 -0.72 6.19 -8.29
N LEU A 117 -1.13 6.18 -9.56
CA LEU A 117 -1.52 7.43 -10.25
C LEU A 117 -2.73 8.06 -9.56
N ALA A 118 -3.76 7.27 -9.24
CA ALA A 118 -4.95 7.74 -8.53
C ALA A 118 -4.60 8.41 -7.19
N ASP A 119 -3.82 7.71 -6.36
CA ASP A 119 -3.35 8.23 -5.08
C ASP A 119 -2.54 9.52 -5.25
N SER A 120 -1.68 9.57 -6.27
CA SER A 120 -0.83 10.74 -6.51
C SER A 120 -1.64 11.98 -6.89
N TYR A 121 -2.72 11.83 -7.67
CA TYR A 121 -3.54 12.95 -8.17
C TYR A 121 -4.61 13.42 -7.18
N ARG A 122 -4.77 12.73 -6.05
CA ARG A 122 -5.90 12.93 -5.13
C ARG A 122 -6.04 14.37 -4.60
N THR A 123 -4.94 15.11 -4.50
CA THR A 123 -4.91 16.47 -3.93
C THR A 123 -4.93 17.59 -4.97
N ASP A 124 -4.38 17.37 -6.16
CA ASP A 124 -4.11 18.42 -7.15
C ASP A 124 -4.86 18.24 -8.49
N ALA A 125 -5.39 17.04 -8.77
CA ALA A 125 -6.19 16.77 -9.98
C ALA A 125 -7.23 15.67 -9.70
N GLN A 126 -8.28 16.03 -8.97
CA GLN A 126 -9.27 15.09 -8.43
C GLN A 126 -10.02 14.32 -9.52
N GLU A 127 -10.29 14.92 -10.69
CA GLU A 127 -10.92 14.19 -11.80
C GLU A 127 -10.01 13.09 -12.37
N LEU A 128 -8.69 13.34 -12.43
CA LEU A 128 -7.71 12.33 -12.83
C LEU A 128 -7.60 11.23 -11.77
N ALA A 129 -7.63 11.59 -10.49
CA ALA A 129 -7.64 10.60 -9.41
C ALA A 129 -8.87 9.67 -9.52
N ALA A 130 -10.06 10.24 -9.74
CA ALA A 130 -11.29 9.48 -9.92
C ALA A 130 -11.23 8.58 -11.17
N PHE A 131 -10.71 9.11 -12.29
CA PHE A 131 -10.48 8.33 -13.51
C PHE A 131 -9.60 7.11 -13.23
N TYR A 132 -8.45 7.29 -12.58
CA TYR A 132 -7.54 6.18 -12.33
C TYR A 132 -8.07 5.17 -11.32
N TYR A 133 -8.81 5.59 -10.28
CA TYR A 133 -9.48 4.62 -9.40
C TYR A 133 -10.52 3.77 -10.16
N ARG A 134 -11.26 4.35 -11.11
CA ARG A 134 -12.17 3.58 -11.97
C ARG A 134 -11.42 2.65 -12.92
N GLU A 135 -10.23 3.04 -13.39
CA GLU A 135 -9.35 2.13 -14.15
C GLU A 135 -8.83 0.96 -13.30
N VAL A 136 -8.53 1.18 -12.01
CA VAL A 136 -8.21 0.07 -11.08
C VAL A 136 -9.37 -0.91 -11.00
N GLU A 137 -10.60 -0.43 -10.86
CA GLU A 137 -11.80 -1.28 -10.82
C GLU A 137 -11.97 -2.10 -12.12
N ARG A 138 -11.71 -1.49 -13.28
CA ARG A 138 -11.78 -2.16 -14.57
C ARG A 138 -10.72 -3.26 -14.71
N LEU A 139 -9.50 -3.01 -14.24
CA LEU A 139 -8.36 -3.92 -14.35
C LEU A 139 -8.36 -5.02 -13.29
N SER A 140 -8.83 -4.72 -12.08
CA SER A 140 -8.84 -5.61 -10.92
C SER A 140 -10.11 -5.41 -10.07
N PRO A 141 -11.27 -5.91 -10.53
CA PRO A 141 -12.55 -5.69 -9.85
C PRO A 141 -12.62 -6.34 -8.46
N THR A 142 -11.79 -7.35 -8.20
CA THR A 142 -11.68 -7.99 -6.88
C THR A 142 -10.63 -7.35 -5.98
N GLY A 143 -9.90 -6.33 -6.45
CA GLY A 143 -8.79 -5.71 -5.72
C GLY A 143 -7.52 -6.57 -5.63
N SER A 144 -7.41 -7.62 -6.44
CA SER A 144 -6.21 -8.46 -6.50
C SER A 144 -5.00 -7.65 -7.00
N ALA A 145 -3.83 -7.88 -6.40
CA ALA A 145 -2.58 -7.18 -6.73
C ALA A 145 -2.56 -5.67 -6.47
N THR A 146 -3.60 -5.11 -5.83
CA THR A 146 -3.69 -3.71 -5.38
C THR A 146 -3.74 -3.65 -3.86
N SER A 147 -3.97 -2.46 -3.28
CA SER A 147 -4.27 -2.33 -1.84
C SER A 147 -5.61 -2.98 -1.45
N GLY A 148 -6.46 -3.28 -2.43
CA GLY A 148 -7.83 -3.73 -2.22
C GLY A 148 -8.74 -2.66 -1.62
N THR A 149 -8.38 -1.36 -1.69
CA THR A 149 -9.18 -0.26 -1.12
C THR A 149 -9.59 0.82 -2.12
N HIS A 150 -9.33 0.62 -3.42
CA HIS A 150 -9.62 1.61 -4.47
C HIS A 150 -11.09 2.03 -4.52
N GLN A 151 -12.03 1.12 -4.29
CA GLN A 151 -13.47 1.44 -4.20
C GLN A 151 -13.78 2.38 -3.02
N ILE A 152 -13.17 2.14 -1.84
CA ILE A 152 -13.35 2.99 -0.66
C ILE A 152 -12.72 4.37 -0.91
N ARG A 153 -11.53 4.42 -1.51
CA ARG A 153 -10.82 5.67 -1.79
C ARG A 153 -11.52 6.52 -2.85
N LEU A 154 -12.09 5.89 -3.88
CA LEU A 154 -12.95 6.58 -4.84
C LEU A 154 -14.20 7.14 -4.15
N ALA A 155 -14.85 6.36 -3.29
CA ALA A 155 -15.99 6.84 -2.52
C ALA A 155 -15.64 8.05 -1.62
N GLN A 156 -14.47 8.03 -0.96
CA GLN A 156 -13.99 9.19 -0.19
C GLN A 156 -13.79 10.42 -1.06
N LEU A 157 -13.10 10.26 -2.19
CA LEU A 157 -12.88 11.35 -3.13
C LEU A 157 -14.21 11.97 -3.59
N LEU A 158 -15.19 11.14 -3.96
CA LEU A 158 -16.52 11.61 -4.37
C LEU A 158 -17.28 12.31 -3.23
N LEU A 159 -17.11 11.90 -1.97
CA LEU A 159 -17.72 12.60 -0.84
C LEU A 159 -17.06 13.96 -0.55
N ASP A 160 -15.74 14.06 -0.78
CA ASP A 160 -14.96 15.27 -0.56
C ASP A 160 -15.19 16.33 -1.65
N THR A 161 -15.41 15.89 -2.89
CA THR A 161 -15.40 16.77 -4.08
C THR A 161 -16.72 16.82 -4.81
N GLY A 162 -17.56 15.82 -4.61
CA GLY A 162 -18.75 15.58 -5.40
C GLY A 162 -19.96 16.40 -4.98
N SER A 163 -20.94 16.37 -5.86
CA SER A 163 -22.29 16.86 -5.60
C SER A 163 -23.16 15.75 -4.99
N ASP A 164 -24.37 16.08 -4.55
CA ASP A 164 -25.29 15.06 -4.02
C ASP A 164 -25.63 13.95 -5.05
N HIS A 165 -25.39 14.20 -6.35
CA HIS A 165 -25.52 13.18 -7.41
C HIS A 165 -24.53 12.03 -7.29
N ASP A 166 -23.39 12.24 -6.63
CA ASP A 166 -22.34 11.22 -6.49
C ASP A 166 -22.64 10.22 -5.35
N LEU A 167 -23.65 10.50 -4.51
CA LEU A 167 -24.00 9.66 -3.35
C LEU A 167 -24.50 8.27 -3.74
N GLU A 168 -25.11 8.12 -4.91
CA GLU A 168 -25.51 6.82 -5.45
C GLU A 168 -24.28 5.99 -5.86
N GLU A 169 -23.29 6.60 -6.52
CA GLU A 169 -22.04 5.91 -6.87
C GLU A 169 -21.27 5.52 -5.60
N VAL A 170 -21.21 6.40 -4.61
CA VAL A 170 -20.61 6.11 -3.29
C VAL A 170 -21.26 4.89 -2.64
N GLU A 171 -22.60 4.82 -2.62
CA GLU A 171 -23.32 3.66 -2.09
C GLU A 171 -22.94 2.37 -2.82
N LEU A 172 -22.93 2.39 -4.16
CA LEU A 172 -22.57 1.24 -4.98
C LEU A 172 -21.14 0.76 -4.72
N LEU A 173 -20.19 1.68 -4.58
CA LEU A 173 -18.78 1.37 -4.30
C LEU A 173 -18.61 0.74 -2.91
N LEU A 174 -19.24 1.32 -1.88
CA LEU A 174 -19.17 0.79 -0.51
C LEU A 174 -19.81 -0.60 -0.39
N ASN A 175 -20.94 -0.82 -1.06
CA ASN A 175 -21.61 -2.12 -1.13
C ASN A 175 -20.76 -3.16 -1.85
N ARG A 176 -20.24 -2.81 -3.03
CA ARG A 176 -19.41 -3.73 -3.80
C ARG A 176 -18.20 -4.18 -3.01
N TRP A 177 -17.55 -3.26 -2.29
CA TRP A 177 -16.37 -3.60 -1.50
C TRP A 177 -16.69 -4.59 -0.37
N ILE A 178 -17.75 -4.30 0.39
CA ILE A 178 -18.16 -5.13 1.53
C ILE A 178 -18.80 -6.46 1.09
N GLU A 179 -19.23 -6.62 -0.15
CA GLU A 179 -19.74 -7.89 -0.69
C GLU A 179 -18.66 -8.74 -1.37
N SER A 180 -17.69 -8.13 -2.05
CA SER A 180 -16.72 -8.83 -2.90
C SER A 180 -15.42 -9.25 -2.19
N THR A 181 -15.02 -8.55 -1.12
CA THR A 181 -13.69 -8.74 -0.54
C THR A 181 -13.70 -9.81 0.55
N SER A 182 -13.02 -10.94 0.36
CA SER A 182 -12.75 -11.91 1.44
C SER A 182 -11.45 -11.54 2.19
N GLY A 183 -11.39 -11.78 3.51
CA GLY A 183 -10.17 -11.57 4.30
C GLY A 183 -9.74 -10.11 4.52
N ARG A 184 -10.66 -9.26 5.01
CA ARG A 184 -10.43 -7.81 5.21
C ARG A 184 -9.56 -7.54 6.43
N LEU A 185 -8.60 -6.64 6.26
CA LEU A 185 -7.78 -6.14 7.36
C LEU A 185 -8.57 -5.16 8.23
N PRO A 186 -8.30 -5.07 9.55
CA PRO A 186 -8.94 -4.09 10.42
C PRO A 186 -8.81 -2.64 9.93
N SER A 187 -7.64 -2.26 9.41
CA SER A 187 -7.42 -0.94 8.81
C SER A 187 -8.34 -0.65 7.61
N GLN A 188 -8.63 -1.65 6.77
CA GLN A 188 -9.53 -1.50 5.64
C GLN A 188 -10.99 -1.39 6.09
N LEU A 189 -11.38 -2.19 7.08
CA LEU A 189 -12.71 -2.09 7.71
C LEU A 189 -12.90 -0.74 8.41
N PHE A 190 -11.86 -0.22 9.05
CA PHE A 190 -11.89 1.10 9.67
C PHE A 190 -12.12 2.18 8.61
N LEU A 191 -11.32 2.16 7.53
CA LEU A 191 -11.49 3.09 6.41
C LEU A 191 -12.91 3.02 5.82
N TRP A 192 -13.43 1.82 5.61
CA TRP A 192 -14.80 1.63 5.12
C TRP A 192 -15.85 2.24 6.06
N ASN A 193 -15.75 2.02 7.38
CA ASN A 193 -16.72 2.59 8.33
C ASN A 193 -16.63 4.12 8.35
N VAL A 194 -15.43 4.71 8.32
CA VAL A 194 -15.27 6.17 8.24
C VAL A 194 -15.95 6.74 7.00
N THR A 195 -15.70 6.16 5.82
CA THR A 195 -16.35 6.58 4.57
C THR A 195 -17.87 6.41 4.62
N PHE A 196 -18.34 5.29 5.17
CA PHE A 196 -19.77 5.02 5.34
C PHE A 196 -20.44 6.05 6.26
N ILE A 197 -19.78 6.47 7.34
CA ILE A 197 -20.28 7.51 8.25
C ILE A 197 -20.50 8.82 7.49
N HIS A 198 -19.52 9.27 6.71
CA HIS A 198 -19.64 10.50 5.92
C HIS A 198 -20.82 10.43 4.94
N TRP A 199 -20.94 9.31 4.21
CA TRP A 199 -22.07 9.07 3.31
C TRP A 199 -23.41 9.06 4.06
N ALA A 200 -23.51 8.34 5.17
CA ALA A 200 -24.74 8.23 5.97
C ALA A 200 -25.18 9.59 6.53
N LEU A 201 -24.24 10.40 7.03
CA LEU A 201 -24.52 11.75 7.53
C LEU A 201 -25.02 12.69 6.41
N ARG A 202 -24.47 12.59 5.20
CA ARG A 202 -24.97 13.35 4.03
C ARG A 202 -26.41 12.99 3.67
N LEU A 203 -26.85 11.77 3.97
CA LEU A 203 -28.23 11.31 3.80
C LEU A 203 -29.12 11.57 5.03
N GLY A 204 -28.61 12.17 6.11
CA GLY A 204 -29.34 12.36 7.37
C GLY A 204 -29.62 11.06 8.14
N ALA A 205 -28.83 10.00 7.89
CA ALA A 205 -28.99 8.69 8.48
C ALA A 205 -28.13 8.51 9.74
N ASP A 206 -28.48 9.22 10.83
CA ASP A 206 -27.64 9.30 12.04
C ASP A 206 -27.45 7.96 12.77
N GLU A 207 -28.47 7.09 12.77
CA GLU A 207 -28.40 5.80 13.48
C GLU A 207 -27.40 4.85 12.79
N PRO A 208 -27.46 4.63 11.45
CA PRO A 208 -26.40 3.92 10.73
C PRO A 208 -25.00 4.53 10.92
N ALA A 209 -24.89 5.86 10.94
CA ALA A 209 -23.63 6.55 11.17
C ALA A 209 -23.07 6.24 12.57
N ARG A 210 -23.90 6.32 13.62
CA ARG A 210 -23.53 6.00 15.00
C ARG A 210 -23.07 4.54 15.16
N ASP A 211 -23.78 3.60 14.54
CA ASP A 211 -23.39 2.20 14.59
C ASP A 211 -22.06 1.94 13.87
N ALA A 212 -21.81 2.63 12.76
CA ALA A 212 -20.52 2.58 12.08
C ALA A 212 -19.40 3.21 12.92
N ALA A 213 -19.68 4.32 13.61
CA ALA A 213 -18.72 4.97 14.49
C ALA A 213 -18.28 4.04 15.63
N ARG A 214 -19.21 3.34 16.29
CA ARG A 214 -18.90 2.33 17.32
C ARG A 214 -17.96 1.25 16.79
N ARG A 215 -18.26 0.71 15.60
CA ARG A 215 -17.40 -0.31 14.96
C ARG A 215 -16.01 0.25 14.63
N ALA A 216 -15.92 1.50 14.17
CA ALA A 216 -14.65 2.14 13.86
C ALA A 216 -13.79 2.33 15.12
N VAL A 217 -14.39 2.80 16.22
CA VAL A 217 -13.72 2.90 17.54
C VAL A 217 -13.21 1.53 18.00
N ASP A 218 -14.06 0.50 17.94
CA ASP A 218 -13.66 -0.87 18.30
C ASP A 218 -12.50 -1.38 17.44
N LEU A 219 -12.50 -1.08 16.14
CA LEU A 219 -11.42 -1.47 15.22
C LEU A 219 -10.11 -0.76 15.56
N ALA A 220 -10.16 0.54 15.88
CA ALA A 220 -8.98 1.31 16.28
C ALA A 220 -8.33 0.77 17.56
N ALA A 221 -9.12 0.26 18.50
CA ALA A 221 -8.63 -0.29 19.77
C ALA A 221 -8.01 -1.69 19.68
N ARG A 222 -8.19 -2.45 18.58
CA ARG A 222 -7.80 -3.87 18.48
C ARG A 222 -6.28 -4.12 18.45
N GLY A 223 -5.49 -3.14 18.03
CA GLY A 223 -4.04 -3.32 17.86
C GLY A 223 -3.66 -4.36 16.79
N PRO A 224 -2.42 -4.90 16.83
CA PRO A 224 -1.91 -5.84 15.84
C PRO A 224 -2.64 -7.19 15.82
N VAL A 225 -3.11 -7.62 14.64
CA VAL A 225 -3.78 -8.93 14.47
C VAL A 225 -2.79 -10.04 14.10
N PHE A 226 -1.65 -9.70 13.48
CA PHE A 226 -0.65 -10.67 13.03
C PHE A 226 0.63 -10.59 13.84
N THR A 227 0.93 -11.62 14.64
CA THR A 227 2.12 -11.66 15.50
C THR A 227 3.43 -11.52 14.73
N ARG A 228 3.53 -12.11 13.52
CA ARG A 228 4.74 -12.07 12.68
C ARG A 228 4.85 -10.82 11.82
N HIS A 229 3.75 -10.08 11.68
CA HIS A 229 3.66 -8.87 10.87
C HIS A 229 2.87 -7.82 11.65
N PRO A 230 3.41 -7.34 12.79
CA PRO A 230 2.64 -6.56 13.75
C PRO A 230 2.18 -5.20 13.22
N THR A 231 2.72 -4.75 12.08
CA THR A 231 2.29 -3.50 11.42
C THR A 231 1.19 -3.71 10.38
N VAL A 232 0.93 -4.96 9.96
CA VAL A 232 -0.04 -5.23 8.90
C VAL A 232 -1.46 -5.19 9.45
N GLY A 233 -2.29 -4.38 8.80
CA GLY A 233 -3.71 -4.24 9.13
C GLY A 233 -4.00 -3.44 10.39
N VAL A 234 -2.98 -2.82 10.99
CA VAL A 234 -3.13 -1.91 12.14
C VAL A 234 -3.84 -0.64 11.70
N VAL A 235 -4.86 -0.25 12.45
CA VAL A 235 -5.52 1.05 12.28
C VAL A 235 -4.58 2.14 12.78
N VAL A 236 -4.33 3.14 11.93
CA VAL A 236 -3.64 4.37 12.30
C VAL A 236 -4.62 5.50 12.04
N ALA A 237 -5.11 6.12 13.11
CA ALA A 237 -6.03 7.25 13.07
C ALA A 237 -5.47 8.36 13.97
N ASP A 238 -5.60 9.61 13.54
CA ASP A 238 -5.24 10.76 14.37
C ASP A 238 -6.28 11.00 15.48
N GLU A 239 -5.88 11.78 16.49
CA GLU A 239 -6.73 12.09 17.65
C GLU A 239 -8.02 12.81 17.25
N THR A 240 -7.97 13.70 16.25
CA THR A 240 -9.16 14.43 15.79
C THR A 240 -10.20 13.49 15.18
N THR A 241 -9.75 12.53 14.37
CA THR A 241 -10.62 11.48 13.81
C THR A 241 -11.24 10.63 14.92
N LEU A 242 -10.46 10.24 15.94
CA LEU A 242 -10.96 9.41 17.04
C LEU A 242 -11.96 10.16 17.92
N ASP A 243 -11.68 11.41 18.28
CA ASP A 243 -12.60 12.26 19.05
C ASP A 243 -13.94 12.45 18.32
N TRP A 244 -13.88 12.70 17.00
CA TRP A 244 -15.07 12.78 16.17
C TRP A 244 -15.88 11.47 16.18
N LEU A 245 -15.22 10.32 16.00
CA LEU A 245 -15.90 9.01 16.06
C LEU A 245 -16.51 8.73 17.44
N HIS A 246 -15.82 9.08 18.52
CA HIS A 246 -16.36 8.94 19.88
C HIS A 246 -17.62 9.80 20.06
N SER A 247 -17.60 11.06 19.62
CA SER A 247 -18.76 11.95 19.71
C SER A 247 -19.98 11.43 18.95
N LEU A 248 -19.78 10.75 17.80
CA LEU A 248 -20.86 10.13 17.04
C LEU A 248 -21.39 8.83 17.66
N ALA A 249 -20.51 8.05 18.32
CA ALA A 249 -20.83 6.75 18.89
C ALA A 249 -21.74 6.83 20.14
N GLU A 250 -21.72 7.97 20.83
CA GLU A 250 -22.54 8.25 22.00
C GLU A 250 -24.04 8.33 21.64
N PRO A 251 -24.93 7.80 22.50
CA PRO A 251 -26.37 7.89 22.28
C PRO A 251 -26.85 9.34 22.43
N ASP A 252 -27.51 9.87 21.40
CA ASP A 252 -28.28 11.11 21.49
C ASP A 252 -29.54 10.83 22.33
N GLU A 253 -29.80 11.62 23.37
CA GLU A 253 -30.95 11.48 24.28
C GLU A 253 -32.30 11.80 23.60
N ARG A 254 -32.31 12.08 22.30
CA ARG A 254 -33.52 12.43 21.55
C ARG A 254 -34.35 11.20 21.18
N PRO A 255 -35.68 11.24 21.35
CA PRO A 255 -36.56 10.10 21.07
C PRO A 255 -36.58 9.75 19.58
N GLU A 256 -36.46 8.46 19.29
CA GLU A 256 -36.50 7.88 17.94
C GLU A 256 -37.85 8.11 17.27
N THR A 257 -37.93 9.04 16.32
CA THR A 257 -39.09 9.12 15.40
C THR A 257 -38.76 8.45 14.08
N GLY A 258 -39.35 7.26 13.88
CA GLY A 258 -39.63 6.58 12.60
C GLY A 258 -38.54 6.61 11.53
N ARG A 259 -37.77 5.51 11.38
CA ARG A 259 -36.76 5.38 10.31
C ARG A 259 -36.86 4.07 9.49
N PRO A 260 -36.47 4.10 8.19
CA PRO A 260 -36.76 3.04 7.24
C PRO A 260 -35.87 1.79 7.37
N ALA A 261 -36.43 0.63 7.02
CA ALA A 261 -35.87 -0.71 7.24
C ALA A 261 -34.72 -1.15 6.30
N LEU A 262 -34.28 -0.31 5.35
CA LEU A 262 -33.36 -0.73 4.27
C LEU A 262 -31.92 -1.02 4.73
N TRP A 263 -31.45 -0.39 5.81
CA TRP A 263 -30.04 -0.44 6.23
C TRP A 263 -29.62 -1.72 6.96
N ARG A 264 -30.58 -2.46 7.53
CA ARG A 264 -30.30 -3.71 8.25
C ARG A 264 -29.64 -4.78 7.36
N ARG A 265 -29.82 -4.70 6.03
CA ARG A 265 -29.28 -5.69 5.07
C ARG A 265 -27.79 -5.50 4.79
N MET A 266 -27.29 -4.27 4.75
CA MET A 266 -25.85 -3.98 4.61
C MET A 266 -25.08 -4.40 5.88
N LEU A 267 -25.60 -4.00 7.04
CA LEU A 267 -24.95 -4.23 8.33
C LEU A 267 -24.90 -5.72 8.72
N SER A 268 -25.93 -6.49 8.38
CA SER A 268 -25.99 -7.93 8.68
C SER A 268 -25.10 -8.79 7.79
N ARG A 269 -24.74 -8.33 6.57
CA ARG A 269 -23.91 -9.10 5.62
C ARG A 269 -22.42 -8.80 5.72
N GLY A 270 -22.05 -7.56 6.09
CA GLY A 270 -20.63 -7.18 6.22
C GLY A 270 -19.93 -7.67 7.50
N PHE A 271 -20.70 -7.92 8.58
CA PHE A 271 -20.19 -8.25 9.92
C PHE A 271 -20.70 -9.59 10.46
N GLY A 272 -21.21 -10.46 9.59
CA GLY A 272 -21.69 -11.79 9.93
C GLY A 272 -20.60 -12.66 10.58
N ALA A 273 -20.69 -12.78 11.91
CA ALA A 273 -20.07 -13.73 12.82
C ALA A 273 -19.07 -14.76 12.22
N ASP A 274 -17.79 -14.41 12.23
CA ASP A 274 -16.74 -15.40 12.45
C ASP A 274 -16.75 -15.78 13.94
N ARG A 275 -17.76 -16.56 14.34
CA ARG A 275 -17.80 -17.29 15.61
C ARG A 275 -17.75 -18.77 15.32
N SER A 276 -16.74 -19.22 14.58
CA SER A 276 -16.43 -20.64 14.47
C SER A 276 -15.03 -20.86 13.95
N SER A 277 -14.03 -20.75 14.82
CA SER A 277 -12.90 -21.67 14.86
C SER A 277 -12.32 -21.65 16.27
N ARG A 278 -12.40 -22.81 16.94
CA ARG A 278 -11.61 -23.14 18.12
C ARG A 278 -10.18 -23.46 17.71
#